data_AF-A0A3P5YCW8-F1
#
_entry.id   AF-A0A3P5YCW8-F1
#
_cell.length_a   1.000
_cell.length_b   1.000
_cell.length_c   1.000
_cell.angle_alpha   90.00
_cell.angle_beta   90.00
_cell.angle_gamma   90.00
#
_symmetry.space_group_name_H-M   'P 1'
#
loop_
_entity.id
_entity.type
_entity.pdbx_description
1 polymer ?
#
loop_
_entity_poly.entity_id
_entity_poly.type
_entity_poly.pdbx_seq_one_letter_code
_entity_poly.pdbx_strand_id
1 'polypeptide(L)'
;MSFSYSLMIFGQQYAFNLFSLNAPVTENGYNEEEMKLVKETRKIWNDTEVKVTATCIRVPVMRAHAESVNLQFDNPLDELLFLVIPPPKPLFVFVPSG
;
A
#
# COMPACT_ATOMS: atom_id res chain seq x y z
N MET A 1 -21.41 -6.65 28.16
CA MET A 1 -21.39 -5.31 27.52
C MET A 1 -21.28 -5.53 26.02
N SER A 2 -22.42 -5.76 25.35
CA SER A 2 -22.43 -5.99 23.90
C SER A 2 -22.25 -4.65 23.21
N PHE A 3 -21.06 -4.40 22.67
CA PHE A 3 -20.86 -3.33 21.71
C PHE A 3 -21.58 -3.73 20.42
N SER A 4 -22.77 -3.18 20.18
CA SER A 4 -23.39 -3.20 18.85
C SER A 4 -22.57 -2.30 17.93
N TYR A 5 -21.59 -2.87 17.24
CA TYR A 5 -20.92 -2.20 16.13
C TYR A 5 -21.90 -2.14 14.95
N SER A 6 -22.29 -0.92 14.58
CA SER A 6 -23.08 -0.70 13.37
C SER A 6 -22.31 -1.24 12.16
N LEU A 7 -22.80 -2.33 11.56
CA LEU A 7 -22.30 -2.95 10.33
C LEU A 7 -22.39 -2.02 9.09
N MET A 8 -22.89 -0.79 9.24
CA MET A 8 -23.30 0.07 8.12
C MET A 8 -22.18 0.89 7.46
N ILE A 9 -20.97 0.96 8.01
CA ILE A 9 -19.91 1.83 7.43
C ILE A 9 -19.23 1.16 6.23
N PHE A 10 -18.93 -0.14 6.32
CA PHE A 10 -18.17 -0.86 5.28
C PHE A 10 -19.00 -1.89 4.53
N GLY A 11 -20.27 -2.10 4.89
CA GLY A 11 -21.14 -3.12 4.28
C GLY A 11 -20.74 -4.57 4.56
N GLN A 12 -19.66 -4.78 5.34
CA GLN A 12 -19.14 -6.07 5.74
C GLN A 12 -18.52 -6.00 7.14
N GLN A 13 -18.35 -7.16 7.78
CA GLN A 13 -17.73 -7.25 9.10
C GLN A 13 -16.27 -6.79 9.03
N TYR A 14 -15.91 -5.85 9.90
CA TYR A 14 -14.56 -5.30 9.99
C TYR A 14 -13.69 -6.06 11.00
N ALA A 15 -14.20 -6.32 12.21
CA ALA A 15 -13.46 -7.08 13.21
C ALA A 15 -13.21 -8.52 12.74
N PHE A 16 -11.95 -8.99 12.87
CA PHE A 16 -11.50 -10.33 12.45
C PHE A 16 -11.60 -10.63 10.95
N ASN A 17 -11.67 -9.60 10.10
CA ASN A 17 -11.73 -9.75 8.66
C ASN A 17 -10.72 -8.83 7.96
N LEU A 18 -10.40 -9.15 6.71
CA LEU A 18 -9.55 -8.36 5.82
C LEU A 18 -10.27 -8.19 4.49
N PHE A 19 -10.20 -6.99 3.92
CA PHE A 19 -10.78 -6.73 2.61
C PHE A 19 -9.97 -5.70 1.85
N SER A 20 -10.00 -5.79 0.52
CA SER A 20 -9.47 -4.72 -0.35
C SER A 20 -10.17 -3.42 0.03
N LEU A 21 -9.39 -2.35 0.18
CA LEU A 21 -9.88 -1.04 0.60
C LEU A 21 -11.16 -0.68 -0.19
N ASN A 22 -12.13 -0.02 0.46
CA ASN A 22 -13.49 0.23 -0.07
C ASN A 22 -13.53 1.26 -1.22
N ALA A 23 -12.54 1.23 -2.11
CA ALA A 23 -12.38 2.05 -3.29
C ALA A 23 -12.82 1.27 -4.54
N PRO A 24 -13.32 1.96 -5.58
CA PRO A 24 -13.63 1.32 -6.87
C PRO A 24 -12.43 0.56 -7.45
N VAL A 25 -12.70 -0.58 -8.07
CA VAL A 25 -11.71 -1.32 -8.84
C VAL A 25 -11.69 -0.75 -10.25
N THR A 26 -10.50 -0.36 -10.72
CA THR A 26 -10.28 0.13 -12.07
C THR A 26 -10.23 -1.02 -13.08
N GLU A 27 -10.32 -0.72 -14.38
CA GLU A 27 -10.39 -1.72 -15.47
C GLU A 27 -9.17 -2.67 -15.52
N ASN A 28 -8.05 -2.26 -14.94
CA ASN A 28 -6.82 -3.04 -14.84
C ASN A 28 -6.77 -3.98 -13.60
N GLY A 29 -7.84 -4.05 -12.80
CA GLY A 29 -7.96 -4.94 -11.64
C GLY A 29 -7.36 -4.41 -10.33
N TYR A 30 -6.82 -3.20 -10.32
CA TYR A 30 -6.33 -2.53 -9.09
C TYR A 30 -7.40 -1.61 -8.50
N ASN A 31 -7.33 -1.31 -7.22
CA ASN A 31 -8.20 -0.29 -6.61
C ASN A 31 -7.62 1.13 -6.81
N GLU A 32 -8.45 2.16 -6.63
CA GLU A 32 -8.02 3.55 -6.84
C GLU A 32 -6.86 3.99 -5.94
N GLU A 33 -6.79 3.48 -4.71
CA GLU A 33 -5.75 3.84 -3.75
C GLU A 33 -4.40 3.18 -4.08
N GLU A 34 -4.41 1.96 -4.59
CA GLU A 34 -3.23 1.31 -5.19
C GLU A 34 -2.73 2.11 -6.40
N MET A 35 -3.65 2.53 -7.28
CA MET A 35 -3.29 3.35 -8.44
C MET A 35 -2.80 4.74 -8.05
N LYS A 36 -3.27 5.31 -6.94
CA LYS A 36 -2.79 6.57 -6.38
C LYS A 36 -1.34 6.43 -5.89
N LEU A 37 -0.99 5.35 -5.19
CA LEU A 37 0.40 5.08 -4.81
C LEU A 37 1.32 5.03 -6.04
N VAL A 38 0.90 4.37 -7.12
CA VAL A 38 1.68 4.31 -8.37
C VAL A 38 1.87 5.71 -8.98
N LYS A 39 0.79 6.49 -9.09
CA LYS A 39 0.82 7.83 -9.70
C LYS A 39 1.62 8.84 -8.88
N GLU A 40 1.41 8.88 -7.57
CA GLU A 40 2.13 9.80 -6.68
C GLU A 40 3.61 9.45 -6.58
N THR A 41 3.98 8.16 -6.54
CA THR A 41 5.39 7.75 -6.57
C THR A 41 6.10 8.26 -7.82
N ARG A 42 5.49 8.05 -9.00
CA ARG A 42 6.02 8.55 -10.29
C ARG A 42 6.17 10.07 -10.30
N LYS A 43 5.20 10.78 -9.74
CA LYS A 43 5.21 12.24 -9.66
C LYS A 43 6.27 12.76 -8.69
N ILE A 44 6.40 12.17 -7.51
CA ILE A 44 7.37 12.57 -6.47
C ILE A 44 8.81 12.34 -6.95
N TRP A 45 9.07 11.22 -7.62
CA TRP A 45 10.40 10.92 -8.16
C TRP A 45 10.66 11.52 -9.54
N ASN A 46 9.64 12.11 -10.17
CA ASN A 46 9.74 12.63 -11.53
C ASN A 46 10.25 11.56 -12.52
N ASP A 47 9.81 10.31 -12.34
CA ASP A 47 10.20 9.15 -13.14
C ASP A 47 8.95 8.32 -13.47
N THR A 48 8.59 8.25 -14.75
CA THR A 48 7.44 7.47 -15.24
C THR A 48 7.73 5.98 -15.38
N GLU A 49 9.00 5.60 -15.50
CA GLU A 49 9.47 4.24 -15.75
C GLU A 49 9.69 3.45 -14.47
N VAL A 50 9.56 4.10 -13.30
CA VAL A 50 9.60 3.41 -12.02
C VAL A 50 8.55 2.31 -11.98
N LYS A 51 9.03 1.08 -11.77
CA LYS A 51 8.21 -0.10 -11.59
C LYS A 51 7.78 -0.13 -10.14
N VAL A 52 6.51 0.17 -9.91
CA VAL A 52 5.88 0.13 -8.59
C VAL A 52 4.53 -0.56 -8.70
N THR A 53 4.28 -1.45 -7.74
CA THR A 53 3.00 -2.14 -7.56
C THR A 53 2.62 -2.03 -6.10
N ALA A 54 1.33 -1.87 -5.84
CA ALA A 54 0.82 -1.76 -4.48
C ALA A 54 -0.37 -2.69 -4.26
N THR A 55 -0.55 -3.14 -3.03
CA THR A 55 -1.76 -3.82 -2.58
C THR A 55 -2.23 -3.18 -1.28
N CYS A 56 -3.44 -2.61 -1.31
CA CYS A 56 -4.01 -1.86 -0.20
C CYS A 56 -5.14 -2.65 0.46
N ILE A 57 -4.85 -3.21 1.64
CA ILE A 57 -5.81 -4.01 2.41
C ILE A 57 -6.26 -3.23 3.64
N ARG A 58 -7.55 -3.32 3.95
CA ARG A 58 -8.10 -2.83 5.21
C ARG A 58 -7.89 -3.88 6.30
N VAL A 59 -7.25 -3.48 7.39
CA VAL A 59 -7.00 -4.29 8.59
C VAL A 59 -7.71 -3.70 9.80
N PRO A 60 -8.21 -4.51 10.76
CA PRO A 60 -8.91 -4.04 11.94
C PRO A 60 -7.98 -3.41 12.97
N VAL A 61 -7.44 -2.23 12.65
CA VAL A 61 -6.59 -1.43 13.54
C VAL A 61 -7.21 -0.03 13.70
N MET A 62 -7.19 0.50 14.94
CA MET A 62 -7.94 1.71 15.28
C MET A 62 -7.50 2.95 14.48
N ARG A 63 -6.19 3.23 14.47
CA ARG A 63 -5.59 4.37 13.75
C ARG A 63 -4.10 4.13 13.60
N ALA A 64 -3.71 3.47 12.52
CA ALA A 64 -2.34 3.34 12.07
C ALA A 64 -2.35 2.80 10.64
N HIS A 65 -1.32 3.13 9.87
CA HIS A 65 -1.00 2.44 8.64
C HIS A 65 0.31 1.73 8.89
N ALA A 66 0.39 0.47 8.47
CA ALA A 66 1.66 -0.22 8.37
C ALA A 66 1.95 -0.44 6.89
N GLU A 67 3.21 -0.66 6.54
CA GLU A 67 3.61 -0.96 5.17
C GLU A 67 4.68 -2.05 5.21
N SER A 68 4.51 -3.07 4.37
CA SER A 68 5.54 -4.06 4.09
C SER A 68 6.05 -3.82 2.68
N VAL A 69 7.31 -3.41 2.59
CA VAL A 69 7.91 -2.96 1.33
C VAL A 69 8.98 -3.95 0.89
N ASN A 70 8.88 -4.40 -0.35
CA ASN A 70 9.92 -5.15 -1.02
C ASN A 70 10.65 -4.23 -2.02
N LEU A 71 11.97 -4.22 -1.95
CA LEU A 71 12.81 -3.31 -2.72
C LEU A 71 13.80 -4.10 -3.57
N GLN A 72 13.94 -3.72 -4.84
CA GLN A 72 14.93 -4.29 -5.74
C GLN A 72 15.89 -3.19 -6.20
N PHE A 73 17.19 -3.41 -5.99
CA PHE A 73 18.24 -2.47 -6.32
C PHE A 73 18.98 -2.93 -7.59
N ASP A 74 19.51 -1.97 -8.36
CA ASP A 74 20.28 -2.27 -9.56
C ASP A 74 21.64 -2.91 -9.21
N ASN A 75 22.17 -2.67 -8.00
CA ASN A 75 23.42 -3.23 -7.47
C ASN A 75 23.22 -3.86 -6.08
N PRO A 76 24.08 -4.80 -5.66
CA PRO A 76 24.11 -5.29 -4.28
C PRO A 76 24.28 -4.13 -3.29
N LEU A 77 23.59 -4.25 -2.15
CA LEU A 77 23.68 -3.28 -1.07
C LEU A 77 24.78 -3.70 -0.08
N ASP A 78 25.73 -2.79 0.14
CA ASP A 78 26.70 -2.88 1.22
C ASP A 78 26.25 -1.94 2.36
N GLU A 79 26.55 -2.24 3.62
CA GLU A 79 26.03 -1.48 4.78
C GLU A 79 26.35 0.03 4.74
N LEU A 80 27.47 0.40 4.12
CA LEU A 80 27.90 1.80 3.96
C LEU A 80 27.19 2.52 2.80
N LEU A 81 26.60 1.76 1.87
CA LEU A 81 26.05 2.27 0.61
C LEU A 81 24.56 2.64 0.74
N PHE A 82 23.87 2.15 1.78
CA PHE A 82 22.45 2.42 2.04
C PHE A 82 22.12 3.91 2.20
N LEU A 83 23.07 4.71 2.69
CA LEU A 83 22.90 6.15 2.90
C LEU A 83 23.12 7.00 1.65
N VAL A 84 23.67 6.42 0.57
CA VAL A 84 24.19 7.19 -0.59
C VAL A 84 23.39 6.96 -1.87
N ILE A 85 22.73 5.81 -2.02
CA ILE A 85 22.00 5.51 -3.25
C ILE A 85 20.60 6.18 -3.22
N PRO A 86 20.18 6.85 -4.32
CA PRO A 86 18.79 7.28 -4.47
C PRO A 86 17.84 6.08 -4.34
N PRO A 87 16.60 6.30 -3.89
CA PRO A 87 15.70 5.19 -3.59
C PRO A 87 15.49 4.28 -4.82
N PRO A 88 15.43 2.96 -4.62
CA PRO A 88 15.39 1.95 -5.68
C PRO A 88 14.09 1.98 -6.47
N LYS A 89 14.06 1.30 -7.62
CA LYS A 89 12.82 0.98 -8.36
C LYS A 89 12.06 -0.09 -7.55
N PRO A 90 11.00 0.22 -6.81
CA PRO A 90 10.48 -0.68 -5.79
C PRO A 90 9.37 -1.56 -6.38
N LEU A 91 9.60 -2.88 -6.43
CA LEU A 91 8.53 -3.81 -6.78
C LEU A 91 7.91 -4.42 -5.51
N PHE A 92 6.64 -4.07 -5.28
CA PHE A 92 5.71 -4.47 -4.22
C PHE A 92 5.76 -3.67 -2.90
N VAL A 93 4.73 -2.84 -2.70
CA VAL A 93 4.35 -2.20 -1.44
C VAL A 93 3.01 -2.77 -0.96
N PHE A 94 3.00 -3.44 0.19
CA PHE A 94 1.76 -3.84 0.87
C PHE A 94 1.43 -2.78 1.91
N VAL A 95 0.31 -2.07 1.77
CA VAL A 95 -0.14 -1.03 2.71
C VAL A 95 -1.39 -1.52 3.45
N PRO A 96 -1.24 -2.11 4.65
CA PRO A 96 -2.35 -2.28 5.58
C PRO A 96 -2.84 -0.91 6.04
N SER A 97 -3.97 -0.50 5.50
CA SER A 97 -4.70 0.70 5.92
C SER A 97 -5.64 0.33 7.07
N GLY A 98 -5.49 1.02 8.22
CA GLY A 98 -6.44 0.97 9.33
C GLY A 98 -7.73 1.67 8.98
#